data_AF-Q95P90-F1
#
_entry.id   AF-Q95P90-F1
#
_cell.length_a   1.000
_cell.length_b   1.000
_cell.length_c   1.000
_cell.angle_alpha   90.00
_cell.angle_beta   90.00
_cell.angle_gamma   90.00
#
_symmetry.space_group_name_H-M   'P 1'
#
loop_
_entity.id
_entity.type
_entity.pdbx_description
1 polymer ?
#
loop_
_entity_poly.entity_id
_entity_poly.type
_entity_poly.pdbx_seq_one_letter_code
_entity_poly.pdbx_strand_id
1 'polypeptide(L)'
;MVKMQVIFIAFIAVIACSMVYGDSLSPWNEGDTYYGCQRQTDEFCNKICKLHLASGGSCQQPAPFVKLCTCQGIDYDNSFFFGALEKQCPKLRG
;
A
#
# COMPACT_ATOMS: atom_id res chain seq x y z
N MET A 1 -18.66 4.46 28.45
CA MET A 1 -18.56 4.56 26.97
C MET A 1 -17.42 5.45 26.48
N VAL A 2 -17.00 6.49 27.22
CA VAL A 2 -15.92 7.43 26.80
C VAL A 2 -14.58 6.76 26.45
N LYS A 3 -14.21 5.64 27.10
CA LYS A 3 -12.91 4.98 26.88
C LYS A 3 -12.70 4.44 25.46
N MET A 4 -13.73 3.90 24.79
CA MET A 4 -13.57 3.33 23.45
C MET A 4 -13.39 4.41 22.37
N GLN A 5 -14.09 5.53 22.49
CA GLN A 5 -13.97 6.64 21.53
C GLN A 5 -12.57 7.24 21.55
N VAL A 6 -11.96 7.39 22.74
CA VAL A 6 -10.60 7.91 22.87
C VAL A 6 -9.57 6.98 22.22
N ILE A 7 -9.72 5.65 22.39
CA ILE A 7 -8.83 4.67 21.75
C ILE A 7 -8.94 4.73 20.23
N PHE A 8 -10.18 4.82 19.71
CA PHE A 8 -10.42 4.89 18.28
C PHE A 8 -9.83 6.17 17.65
N ILE A 9 -9.99 7.31 18.31
CA ILE A 9 -9.41 8.59 17.87
C ILE A 9 -7.88 8.52 17.91
N ALA A 10 -7.30 7.95 18.97
CA ALA A 10 -5.85 7.78 19.06
C ALA A 10 -5.31 6.90 17.93
N PHE A 11 -6.02 5.81 17.58
CA PHE A 11 -5.65 4.93 16.48
C PHE A 11 -5.68 5.65 15.12
N ILE A 12 -6.75 6.41 14.84
CA ILE A 12 -6.84 7.23 13.63
C ILE A 12 -5.75 8.31 13.59
N ALA A 13 -5.46 8.94 14.73
CA ALA A 13 -4.42 9.97 14.81
C ALA A 13 -3.03 9.40 14.57
N VAL A 14 -2.73 8.21 15.10
CA VAL A 14 -1.46 7.51 14.81
C VAL A 14 -1.36 7.20 13.33
N ILE A 15 -2.40 6.61 12.73
CA ILE A 15 -2.44 6.35 11.28
C ILE A 15 -2.21 7.65 10.49
N ALA A 16 -2.85 8.74 10.89
CA ALA A 16 -2.70 10.03 10.22
C ALA A 16 -1.28 10.61 10.34
N CYS A 17 -0.65 10.51 11.51
CA CYS A 17 0.72 10.97 11.73
C CYS A 17 1.76 10.12 10.99
N SER A 18 1.50 8.82 10.80
CA SER A 18 2.35 7.92 10.01
C SER A 18 2.31 8.23 8.51
N MET A 19 1.26 8.88 8.01
CA MET A 19 1.13 9.20 6.57
C MET A 19 2.04 10.35 6.10
N VAL A 20 2.81 11.02 6.98
CA VAL A 20 3.48 12.29 6.64
C VAL A 20 4.81 12.12 5.90
N TYR A 21 5.45 10.93 5.95
CA TYR A 21 6.70 10.67 5.22
C TYR A 21 6.68 9.27 4.62
N GLY A 22 6.12 9.16 3.41
CA GLY A 22 6.25 7.93 2.64
C GLY A 22 7.16 8.12 1.44
N ASP A 23 7.96 7.10 1.16
CA ASP A 23 8.88 7.08 0.03
C ASP A 23 8.14 6.83 -1.29
N SER A 24 8.89 6.86 -2.39
CA SER A 24 8.43 6.37 -3.68
C SER A 24 8.86 4.91 -3.86
N LEU A 25 7.94 3.96 -3.66
CA LEU A 25 8.24 2.53 -3.68
C LEU A 25 7.26 1.76 -4.56
N SER A 26 7.72 0.63 -5.11
CA SER A 26 6.83 -0.31 -5.79
C SER A 26 6.32 -1.34 -4.76
N PRO A 27 5.00 -1.43 -4.51
CA PRO A 27 4.47 -2.32 -3.50
C PRO A 27 4.49 -3.79 -3.96
N TRP A 28 4.47 -4.70 -2.99
CA TRP A 28 4.40 -6.14 -3.22
C TRP A 28 2.95 -6.62 -3.21
N ASN A 29 2.62 -7.50 -4.15
CA ASN A 29 1.37 -8.24 -4.15
C ASN A 29 1.45 -9.46 -3.21
N GLU A 30 0.36 -10.21 -3.12
CA GLU A 30 0.22 -11.41 -2.28
C GLU A 30 1.23 -12.52 -2.62
N GLY A 31 1.79 -12.52 -3.83
CA GLY A 31 2.76 -13.51 -4.28
C GLY A 31 4.22 -13.13 -4.05
N ASP A 32 4.51 -12.16 -3.18
CA ASP A 32 5.85 -11.62 -2.95
C ASP A 32 6.51 -11.06 -4.23
N THR A 33 5.69 -10.49 -5.14
CA THR A 33 6.16 -9.88 -6.40
C THR A 33 5.62 -8.46 -6.57
N TYR A 34 6.25 -7.66 -7.43
CA TYR A 34 5.77 -6.29 -7.71
C TYR A 34 4.54 -6.28 -8.61
N TYR A 35 3.67 -5.29 -8.43
CA TYR A 35 2.55 -5.05 -9.34
C TYR A 35 3.03 -4.57 -10.72
N GLY A 36 2.97 -5.44 -11.72
CA GLY A 36 3.24 -5.09 -13.11
C GLY A 36 2.11 -4.25 -13.73
N CYS A 37 2.47 -3.27 -14.55
CA CYS A 37 1.53 -2.35 -15.21
C CYS A 37 1.70 -2.27 -16.73
N GLN A 38 2.37 -3.24 -17.37
CA GLN A 38 2.70 -3.19 -18.80
C GLN A 38 1.47 -3.01 -19.72
N ARG A 39 0.30 -3.51 -19.31
CA ARG A 39 -0.97 -3.42 -20.03
C ARG A 39 -2.07 -2.70 -19.22
N GLN A 40 -1.68 -1.92 -18.23
CA GLN A 40 -2.59 -1.27 -17.29
C GLN A 40 -2.51 0.26 -17.43
N THR A 41 -3.48 0.96 -16.85
CA THR A 41 -3.51 2.43 -16.81
C THR A 41 -2.90 2.96 -15.51
N ASP A 42 -2.58 4.25 -15.46
CA ASP A 42 -2.20 4.90 -14.20
C ASP A 42 -3.31 4.82 -13.15
N GLU A 43 -4.57 4.75 -13.57
CA GLU A 43 -5.71 4.54 -12.67
C GLU A 43 -5.63 3.20 -11.93
N PHE A 44 -5.17 2.14 -12.61
CA PHE A 44 -4.90 0.85 -11.97
C PHE A 44 -3.82 0.99 -10.89
N CYS A 45 -2.69 1.61 -11.21
CA CYS A 45 -1.62 1.80 -10.23
C CYS A 45 -2.06 2.70 -9.07
N ASN A 46 -2.84 3.74 -9.33
CA ASN A 46 -3.40 4.57 -8.28
C ASN A 46 -4.32 3.79 -7.34
N LYS A 47 -5.16 2.89 -7.86
CA LYS A 47 -5.99 1.98 -7.04
C LYS A 47 -5.13 1.06 -6.18
N ILE A 48 -4.11 0.42 -6.75
CA ILE A 48 -3.16 -0.41 -5.99
C ILE A 48 -2.48 0.41 -4.89
N CYS A 49 -1.94 1.58 -5.21
CA CYS A 49 -1.26 2.41 -4.24
C CYS A 49 -2.16 2.89 -3.10
N LYS A 50 -3.44 3.17 -3.39
CA LYS A 50 -4.44 3.47 -2.35
C LYS A 50 -4.72 2.27 -1.43
N LEU A 51 -4.70 1.04 -1.94
CA LEU A 51 -4.80 -0.16 -1.09
C LEU A 51 -3.62 -0.28 -0.13
N HIS A 52 -2.42 0.11 -0.58
CA HIS A 52 -1.21 0.17 0.24
C HIS A 52 -1.08 1.49 1.06
N LEU A 53 -2.19 2.19 1.30
CA LEU A 53 -2.26 3.42 2.10
C LEU A 53 -1.33 4.55 1.60
N ALA A 54 -1.00 4.55 0.30
CA ALA A 54 -0.17 5.58 -0.32
C ALA A 54 -0.98 6.81 -0.77
N SER A 55 -0.28 7.92 -1.04
CA SER A 55 -0.91 9.15 -1.53
C SER A 55 -1.43 9.02 -2.96
N GLY A 56 -0.79 8.18 -3.77
CA GLY A 56 -1.20 7.84 -5.13
C GLY A 56 -0.13 6.99 -5.82
N GLY A 57 -0.32 6.72 -7.12
CA GLY A 57 0.70 6.03 -7.89
C GLY A 57 0.45 6.02 -9.39
N SER A 58 1.48 5.61 -10.11
CA SER A 58 1.53 5.62 -11.58
C SER A 58 2.36 4.44 -12.11
N CYS A 59 2.17 4.11 -13.38
CA CYS A 59 2.97 3.10 -14.05
C CYS A 59 4.33 3.67 -14.44
N GLN A 60 5.42 3.14 -13.87
CA GLN A 60 6.79 3.54 -14.17
C GLN A 60 7.59 2.41 -14.81
N GLN A 61 8.62 2.77 -15.58
CA GLN A 61 9.50 1.81 -16.26
C GLN A 61 10.91 1.86 -15.67
N PRO A 62 11.19 1.17 -14.55
CA PRO A 62 12.50 1.20 -13.91
C PRO A 62 13.61 0.50 -14.71
N ALA A 63 13.24 -0.42 -15.61
CA ALA A 63 14.19 -1.13 -16.47
C ALA A 63 13.60 -1.36 -17.86
N PRO A 64 14.42 -1.62 -18.90
CA PRO A 64 13.93 -2.04 -20.21
C PRO A 64 12.95 -3.23 -20.06
N PHE A 65 11.78 -3.10 -20.67
CA PHE A 65 10.70 -4.11 -20.68
C PHE A 65 10.01 -4.38 -19.33
N VAL A 66 10.38 -3.69 -18.25
CA VAL A 66 9.74 -3.85 -16.93
C VAL A 66 8.94 -2.60 -16.61
N LYS A 67 7.62 -2.74 -16.53
CA LYS A 67 6.70 -1.67 -16.12
C LYS A 67 6.02 -2.05 -14.81
N LEU A 68 6.23 -1.27 -13.76
CA LEU A 68 5.73 -1.52 -12.41
C LEU A 68 4.89 -0.34 -11.91
N CYS A 69 3.91 -0.61 -11.05
CA CYS A 69 3.25 0.43 -10.30
C CYS A 69 4.20 0.97 -9.22
N THR A 70 4.38 2.29 -9.22
CA THR A 70 5.16 2.99 -8.20
C THR A 70 4.22 3.91 -7.42
N CYS A 71 4.25 3.76 -6.10
CA CYS A 71 3.42 4.51 -5.16
C CYS A 71 4.23 5.63 -4.51
N GLN A 72 3.58 6.77 -4.33
CA GLN A 72 4.16 7.93 -3.64
C GLN A 72 3.58 8.03 -2.24
N GLY A 73 4.37 8.46 -1.27
CA GLY A 73 3.87 8.61 0.10
C GLY A 73 3.48 7.27 0.71
N ILE A 74 4.16 6.18 0.33
CA ILE A 74 3.96 4.86 0.93
C ILE A 74 5.00 4.64 2.05
N ASP A 75 4.54 4.21 3.21
CA ASP A 75 5.42 3.71 4.27
C ASP A 75 6.05 2.37 3.84
N TYR A 76 7.33 2.16 4.12
CA TYR A 76 8.01 0.91 3.77
C TYR A 76 7.26 -0.33 4.29
N ASP A 77 6.70 -0.29 5.49
CA ASP A 77 5.94 -1.41 6.06
C ASP A 77 4.65 -1.68 5.27
N ASN A 78 4.02 -0.62 4.77
CA ASN A 78 2.82 -0.73 3.94
C ASN A 78 3.11 -1.29 2.55
N SER A 79 4.35 -1.24 2.07
CA SER A 79 4.72 -1.90 0.80
C SER A 79 4.55 -3.43 0.84
N PHE A 80 4.56 -4.02 2.04
CA PHE A 80 4.32 -5.45 2.29
C PHE A 80 2.96 -5.72 2.96
N PHE A 81 2.05 -4.74 2.98
CA PHE A 81 0.80 -4.77 3.74
C PHE A 81 0.03 -6.09 3.56
N PHE A 82 -0.14 -6.57 2.32
CA PHE A 82 -0.87 -7.83 2.07
C PHE A 82 -0.13 -9.05 2.61
N GLY A 83 1.20 -9.13 2.44
CA GLY A 83 1.99 -10.21 3.01
C GLY A 83 1.95 -10.22 4.55
N ALA A 84 1.87 -9.05 5.19
CA ALA A 84 1.68 -8.93 6.63
C ALA A 84 0.25 -9.30 7.06
N LEU A 85 -0.76 -8.81 6.34
CA LEU A 85 -2.16 -9.07 6.62
C LEU A 85 -2.49 -10.56 6.47
N GLU A 86 -2.01 -11.22 5.42
CA GLU A 86 -2.26 -12.65 5.18
C GLU A 86 -1.61 -13.52 6.26
N LYS A 87 -0.38 -13.18 6.70
CA LYS A 87 0.29 -13.84 7.84
C LYS A 87 -0.49 -13.70 9.15
N GLN A 88 -1.12 -12.54 9.38
CA GLN A 88 -1.91 -12.28 10.58
C GLN A 88 -3.34 -12.83 10.49
N CYS A 89 -3.91 -12.91 9.30
CA CYS A 89 -5.30 -13.27 9.03
C CYS A 89 -5.40 -14.36 7.96
N PRO A 90 -4.92 -15.60 8.22
CA PRO A 90 -4.99 -16.69 7.24
C PRO A 90 -6.42 -17.05 6.82
N LYS A 91 -7.44 -16.65 7.61
CA LYS A 91 -8.87 -16.86 7.32
C LYS A 91 -9.45 -15.95 6.22
N LEU A 92 -8.68 -14.98 5.71
CA LEU A 92 -9.07 -14.20 4.53
C LEU A 92 -8.78 -14.94 3.21
N ARG A 93 -8.02 -16.05 3.27
CA ARG A 93 -7.99 -17.06 2.20
C ARG A 93 -9.33 -17.79 2.22
N GLY A 94 -10.26 -17.36 1.38
CA GLY A 94 -11.58 -18.00 1.21
C GLY A 94 -11.48 -19.50 1.01
#